data_AF-A0A9E4TH53-F1
#
_entry.id   AF-A0A9E4TH53-F1
#
_cell.length_a   1.000
_cell.length_b   1.000
_cell.length_c   1.000
_cell.angle_alpha   90.00
_cell.angle_beta   90.00
_cell.angle_gamma   90.00
#
_symmetry.space_group_name_H-M   'P 1'
#
loop_
_entity.id
_entity.type
_entity.pdbx_description
1 polymer ?
#
loop_
_entity_poly.entity_id
_entity_poly.type
_entity_poly.pdbx_seq_one_letter_code
_entity_poly.pdbx_strand_id
1 'polypeptide(L)'
;MTSPKEQPTRQIYASVREDLYLAAKARATELRIPLRRFLEDALELALSGRAGDSGPATLEGGPSRQPSIWEDEYVRMQGRQPVGSPVELSEDEAKKLIRESFGRVGA
;
A
#
# COMPACT_ATOMS: atom_id res chain seq x y z
N MET A 1 -5.55 -16.09 30.37
CA MET A 1 -5.10 -16.55 29.04
C MET A 1 -6.11 -16.09 28.02
N THR A 2 -5.92 -14.91 27.43
CA THR A 2 -6.81 -14.33 26.42
C THR A 2 -6.24 -14.66 25.04
N SER A 3 -6.86 -15.60 24.33
CA SER A 3 -6.58 -15.83 22.91
C SER A 3 -6.82 -14.53 22.14
N PRO A 4 -5.87 -14.03 21.32
CA PRO A 4 -6.10 -12.84 20.53
C PRO A 4 -7.25 -13.14 19.56
N LYS A 5 -8.33 -12.35 19.63
CA LYS A 5 -9.45 -12.42 18.69
C LYS A 5 -8.89 -12.21 17.28
N GLU A 6 -9.06 -13.19 16.40
CA GLU A 6 -8.77 -13.05 14.97
C GLU A 6 -9.67 -11.94 14.42
N GLN A 7 -9.09 -10.75 14.26
CA GLN A 7 -9.75 -9.65 13.57
C GLN A 7 -9.95 -10.05 12.10
N PRO A 8 -10.96 -9.52 11.39
CA PRO A 8 -11.16 -9.80 9.98
C PRO A 8 -9.98 -9.24 9.17
N THR A 9 -8.95 -10.06 8.93
CA THR A 9 -7.76 -9.71 8.15
C THR A 9 -7.99 -10.03 6.68
N ARG A 10 -7.63 -9.11 5.78
CA ARG A 10 -7.66 -9.37 4.34
C ARG A 10 -6.52 -10.32 3.97
N GLN A 11 -6.83 -11.38 3.22
CA GLN A 11 -5.80 -12.27 2.67
C GLN A 11 -5.14 -11.62 1.45
N ILE A 12 -3.81 -11.63 1.43
CA ILE A 12 -3.00 -11.08 0.33
C ILE A 12 -2.16 -12.22 -0.23
N TYR A 13 -2.12 -12.33 -1.56
CA TYR A 13 -1.22 -13.23 -2.26
C TYR A 13 -0.04 -12.44 -2.80
N ALA A 14 1.18 -12.88 -2.49
CA ALA A 14 2.42 -12.23 -2.92
C ALA A 14 3.43 -13.28 -3.38
N SER A 15 4.22 -12.94 -4.40
CA SER A 15 5.40 -13.73 -4.77
C SER A 15 6.55 -13.37 -3.85
N VAL A 16 7.18 -14.39 -3.27
CA VAL A 16 8.34 -14.24 -2.39
C VAL A 16 9.49 -15.04 -2.98
N ARG A 17 10.70 -14.52 -2.87
CA ARG A 17 11.89 -15.29 -3.24
C ARG A 17 12.02 -16.51 -2.34
N GLU A 18 12.34 -17.66 -2.94
CA GLU A 18 12.39 -18.95 -2.24
C GLU A 18 13.42 -18.95 -1.10
N ASP A 19 14.59 -18.36 -1.33
CA ASP A 19 15.67 -18.26 -0.34
C ASP A 19 15.20 -17.54 0.94
N LEU A 20 14.50 -16.42 0.79
CA LEU A 20 13.93 -15.66 1.91
C LEU A 20 12.82 -16.44 2.62
N TYR A 21 11.98 -17.15 1.87
CA TYR A 21 10.92 -17.99 2.45
C TYR A 21 11.50 -19.12 3.32
N LEU A 22 12.53 -19.81 2.84
CA LEU A 22 13.19 -20.89 3.57
C LEU A 22 13.89 -20.37 4.83
N ALA A 23 14.59 -19.24 4.72
CA ALA A 23 15.22 -18.59 5.88
C ALA A 23 14.18 -18.16 6.93
N ALA A 24 13.08 -17.53 6.51
CA ALA A 24 11.99 -17.14 7.40
C ALA A 24 11.36 -18.35 8.10
N LYS A 25 11.14 -19.44 7.36
CA LYS A 25 10.58 -20.69 7.90
C LYS A 25 11.50 -21.34 8.94
N ALA A 26 12.81 -21.37 8.69
CA ALA A 26 13.79 -21.85 9.66
C ALA A 26 13.75 -21.01 10.95
N ARG A 27 13.77 -19.67 10.82
CA ARG A 27 13.70 -18.74 11.96
C ARG A 27 12.41 -18.85 12.76
N ALA A 28 11.26 -18.96 12.10
CA ALA A 28 9.99 -19.16 12.78
C ALA A 28 9.96 -20.47 13.60
N THR A 29 10.60 -21.52 13.07
CA THR A 29 10.71 -22.83 13.74
C THR A 29 11.63 -22.75 14.96
N GLU A 30 12.77 -22.07 14.85
CA GLU A 30 13.68 -21.81 15.99
C GLU A 30 12.96 -21.08 17.12
N LEU A 31 12.18 -20.06 16.78
CA LEU A 31 11.40 -19.25 17.73
C LEU A 31 10.12 -19.95 18.21
N ARG A 32 9.77 -21.12 17.65
CA ARG A 32 8.53 -21.88 17.93
C ARG A 32 7.26 -21.03 17.80
N ILE A 33 7.24 -20.15 16.81
CA ILE A 33 6.09 -19.30 16.49
C ILE A 33 5.52 -19.65 15.11
N PRO A 34 4.20 -19.45 14.88
CA PRO A 34 3.62 -19.61 13.56
C PRO A 34 4.28 -18.70 12.54
N LEU A 35 4.57 -19.23 11.34
CA LEU A 35 5.20 -18.47 10.26
C LEU A 35 4.42 -17.20 9.89
N ARG A 36 3.08 -17.28 9.94
CA ARG A 36 2.20 -16.11 9.73
C ARG A 36 2.55 -14.97 10.69
N ARG A 37 2.61 -15.25 11.99
CA ARG A 37 2.90 -14.25 13.02
C ARG A 37 4.30 -13.68 12.86
N PHE A 38 5.29 -14.54 12.56
CA PHE A 38 6.64 -14.09 12.27
C PHE A 38 6.70 -13.10 11.10
N LEU A 39 5.94 -13.36 10.03
CA LEU A 39 5.85 -12.47 8.88
C LEU A 39 5.12 -11.16 9.22
N GLU A 40 4.04 -11.23 9.99
CA GLU A 40 3.32 -10.04 10.47
C GLU A 40 4.23 -9.13 11.32
N ASP A 41 4.93 -9.70 12.30
CA ASP A 41 5.85 -8.97 13.18
C ASP A 41 7.03 -8.36 12.37
N ALA A 42 7.59 -9.11 11.42
CA ALA A 42 8.68 -8.62 10.58
C ALA A 42 8.24 -7.48 9.64
N LEU A 43 7.03 -7.57 9.08
CA LEU A 43 6.45 -6.51 8.26
C LEU A 43 6.11 -5.28 9.10
N GLU A 44 5.59 -5.47 10.32
CA GLU A 44 5.32 -4.38 11.25
C GLU A 44 6.61 -3.64 11.60
N LEU A 45 7.70 -4.36 11.90
CA LEU A 45 9.02 -3.76 12.15
C LEU A 45 9.57 -3.02 10.94
N ALA A 46 9.47 -3.59 9.74
CA ALA A 46 9.94 -2.97 8.51
C ALA A 46 9.16 -1.68 8.18
N LEU A 47 7.84 -1.68 8.37
CA LEU A 47 6.99 -0.52 8.14
C LEU A 47 7.16 0.55 9.22
N SER A 48 7.30 0.14 10.49
CA SER A 48 7.53 1.03 11.63
C SER A 48 8.91 1.68 11.56
N GLY A 49 9.94 0.94 11.16
CA GLY A 49 11.27 1.46 10.90
C GLY A 49 11.29 2.47 9.73
N ARG A 50 10.46 2.26 8.71
CA ARG A 50 10.31 3.20 7.60
C ARG A 50 9.49 4.45 7.93
N ALA A 51 8.67 4.41 8.98
CA ALA A 51 8.01 5.59 9.53
C ALA A 51 8.95 6.45 10.41
N GLY A 52 10.07 5.88 10.86
CA GLY A 52 11.09 6.56 11.68
C GLY A 52 12.37 6.98 10.93
N ASP A 53 12.62 6.46 9.73
CA ASP A 53 13.80 6.84 8.94
C ASP A 53 13.57 8.12 8.13
N SER A 54 13.38 9.20 8.86
CA SER A 54 13.90 10.50 8.49
C SER A 54 15.26 10.71 9.19
N GLY A 55 16.29 9.98 8.76
CA GLY A 55 17.67 10.48 8.69
C GLY A 55 18.77 9.55 9.26
N PRO A 56 20.05 9.73 8.88
CA PRO A 56 20.60 10.29 7.65
C PRO A 56 21.28 9.16 6.83
N ALA A 57 20.77 8.84 5.65
CA ALA A 57 21.57 8.12 4.68
C ALA A 57 22.65 9.07 4.18
N THR A 58 23.89 8.86 4.62
CA THR A 58 25.12 9.41 4.05
C THR A 58 25.23 8.91 2.62
N LEU A 59 24.51 9.53 1.70
CA LEU A 59 24.67 9.40 0.26
C LEU A 59 24.66 10.81 -0.29
N GLU A 60 25.86 11.28 -0.63
CA GLU A 60 26.06 12.52 -1.35
C GLU A 60 25.22 12.55 -2.64
N GLY A 61 24.59 13.70 -2.90
CA GLY A 61 23.97 14.01 -4.19
C GLY A 61 22.44 13.89 -4.24
N GLY A 62 21.72 14.59 -3.38
CA GLY A 62 20.28 14.78 -3.56
C GLY A 62 19.97 15.91 -4.57
N PRO A 63 19.09 15.71 -5.57
CA PRO A 63 18.24 16.82 -5.98
C PRO A 63 17.33 17.10 -4.77
N SER A 64 17.35 18.35 -4.30
CA SER A 64 16.44 18.88 -3.28
C SER A 64 15.09 18.18 -3.35
N ARG A 65 14.69 17.50 -2.26
CA ARG A 65 13.40 16.81 -2.16
C ARG A 65 12.30 17.83 -2.42
N GLN A 66 11.87 17.91 -3.68
CA GLN A 66 10.74 18.75 -4.05
C GLN A 66 9.53 18.18 -3.30
N PRO A 67 8.74 19.03 -2.62
CA PRO A 67 7.55 18.56 -1.93
C PRO A 67 6.68 17.83 -2.95
N SER A 68 6.28 16.61 -2.61
CA SER A 68 5.44 15.80 -3.49
C SER A 68 4.10 16.52 -3.66
N ILE A 69 3.49 16.48 -4.85
CA ILE A 69 2.14 17.02 -5.07
C ILE A 69 1.10 16.41 -4.10
N TRP A 70 1.40 15.22 -3.57
CA TRP A 70 0.56 14.50 -2.60
C TRP A 70 0.75 14.98 -1.16
N GLU A 71 1.79 15.75 -0.90
CA GLU A 71 2.04 16.40 0.39
C GLU A 71 1.39 17.79 0.47
N ASP A 72 0.76 18.25 -0.62
CA ASP A 72 0.07 19.53 -0.71
C ASP A 72 -1.15 19.61 0.23
N GLU A 73 -1.33 20.78 0.84
CA GLU A 73 -2.41 21.05 1.79
C GLU A 73 -3.80 20.93 1.17
N TYR A 74 -3.98 21.44 -0.06
CA TYR A 74 -5.27 21.42 -0.75
C TYR A 74 -5.64 20.01 -1.21
N VAL A 75 -4.66 19.21 -1.64
CA VAL A 75 -4.88 17.79 -1.98
C VAL A 75 -5.35 17.01 -0.74
N ARG A 76 -4.76 17.28 0.43
CA ARG A 76 -5.19 16.68 1.70
C ARG A 76 -6.57 17.15 2.14
N MET A 77 -6.91 18.41 1.92
CA MET A 77 -8.26 18.94 2.20
C MET A 77 -9.32 18.28 1.31
N GLN A 78 -9.04 18.09 0.02
CA GLN A 78 -9.96 17.43 -0.91
C GLN A 78 -10.15 15.94 -0.59
N GLY A 79 -9.09 15.22 -0.22
CA GLY A 79 -9.18 13.81 0.17
C GLY A 79 -10.01 13.57 1.44
N ARG A 80 -10.22 14.59 2.26
CA ARG A 80 -11.09 14.54 3.45
C ARG A 80 -12.55 14.88 3.15
N GLN A 81 -12.86 15.38 1.96
CA GLN A 81 -14.24 15.65 1.58
C GLN A 81 -14.95 14.32 1.29
N PRO A 82 -16.23 14.18 1.67
CA PRO A 82 -17.00 13.02 1.28
C PRO A 82 -17.07 12.99 -0.24
N VAL A 83 -16.50 11.96 -0.83
CA VAL A 83 -16.81 11.62 -2.22
C VAL A 83 -18.32 11.42 -2.27
N GLY A 84 -19.00 12.16 -3.14
CA GLY A 84 -20.46 12.01 -3.32
C GLY A 84 -20.82 10.55 -3.64
N SER A 85 -22.12 10.24 -3.66
CA SER A 85 -22.55 8.93 -4.12
C SER A 85 -22.01 8.69 -5.54
N PRO A 86 -21.38 7.54 -5.82
CA PRO A 86 -21.05 7.15 -7.18
C PRO A 86 -22.27 7.37 -8.08
N VAL A 87 -22.08 8.07 -9.19
CA VAL A 87 -23.16 8.28 -10.15
C VAL A 87 -23.32 6.98 -10.92
N GLU A 88 -24.44 6.31 -10.71
CA GLU A 88 -24.85 5.16 -11.53
C GLU A 88 -25.17 5.69 -12.93
N LEU A 89 -24.32 5.36 -13.89
CA LEU A 89 -24.53 5.71 -15.29
C LEU A 89 -25.36 4.63 -15.97
N SER A 90 -26.33 5.01 -16.78
CA SER A 90 -26.96 4.08 -17.71
C SER A 90 -25.93 3.61 -18.76
N GLU A 91 -26.19 2.45 -19.38
CA GLU A 91 -25.30 1.89 -20.39
C GLU A 91 -25.05 2.86 -21.57
N ASP A 92 -26.06 3.65 -21.92
CA ASP A 92 -25.98 4.64 -23.00
C ASP A 92 -25.14 5.86 -22.60
N GLU A 93 -25.25 6.32 -21.34
CA GLU A 93 -24.45 7.42 -20.81
C GLU A 93 -22.98 7.02 -20.68
N ALA A 94 -22.71 5.80 -20.23
CA ALA A 94 -21.36 5.25 -20.16
C ALA A 94 -20.69 5.17 -21.55
N LYS A 95 -21.42 4.67 -22.56
CA LYS A 95 -20.93 4.62 -23.96
C LYS A 95 -20.64 6.01 -24.51
N LYS A 96 -21.51 7.00 -24.21
CA LYS A 96 -21.32 8.39 -24.62
C LYS A 96 -20.05 8.99 -24.00
N LEU A 97 -19.85 8.82 -22.69
CA LEU A 97 -18.67 9.31 -21.97
C LEU A 97 -17.37 8.70 -22.49
N ILE A 98 -17.35 7.39 -22.74
CA ILE A 98 -16.17 6.70 -23.30
C ILE A 98 -15.82 7.27 -24.67
N ARG A 99 -16.82 7.48 -25.54
CA ARG A 99 -16.63 8.06 -26.86
C ARG A 99 -16.16 9.52 -26.80
N GLU A 100 -16.63 10.31 -25.84
CA GLU A 100 -16.21 11.71 -25.69
C GLU A 100 -14.79 11.83 -25.09
N SER A 101 -14.46 10.97 -24.13
CA SER A 101 -13.18 11.00 -23.42
C SER A 101 -12.03 10.37 -24.21
N PHE A 102 -12.32 9.28 -24.92
CA PHE A 102 -11.32 8.46 -25.60
C PHE A 102 -11.54 8.33 -27.11
N GLY A 103 -12.65 8.82 -27.65
CA GLY A 103 -12.95 8.74 -29.08
C GLY A 103 -12.19 9.75 -29.96
N ARG A 104 -11.37 10.64 -29.37
CA ARG A 104 -10.35 11.38 -30.13
C ARG A 104 -9.03 10.64 -30.13
N VAL A 105 -9.00 9.49 -30.79
CA VAL A 105 -7.76 8.88 -31.26
C VAL A 105 -7.93 8.70 -32.78
N GLY A 106 -7.43 9.68 -33.54
CA GLY A 106 -7.29 9.59 -34.99
C GLY A 106 -8.03 10.66 -35.80
N ALA A 107 -7.49 11.89 -35.79
CA ALA A 107 -7.42 12.80 -36.95
C ALA A 107 -6.29 13.81 -36.70
#